data_AF-A0A2H4WAL5-F1
#
_entry.id   AF-A0A2H4WAL5-F1
#
_cell.length_a   1.000
_cell.length_b   1.000
_cell.length_c   1.000
_cell.angle_alpha   90.00
_cell.angle_beta   90.00
_cell.angle_gamma   90.00
#
_symmetry.space_group_name_H-M   'P 1'
#
loop_
_entity.id
_entity.type
_entity.pdbx_description
1 polymer ?
#
loop_
_entity_poly.entity_id
_entity_poly.type
_entity_poly.pdbx_seq_one_letter_code
_entity_poly.pdbx_strand_id
1 'polypeptide(L)'
;MEDSSKRQGTRVFKKSSPNGKITVYLGKRDFVDHITHVDPIDGVVLIDPEYLKVRKVFGHVLAAFRYGREDLDVLGLTFRKDLYLASEQIYPQETTSKRPLTRLQERLIKKLGPNAFPFFFELPPHCPASVTLQPAPGDMGKPCGVDYELKAYVGDSVDDKPHKRNSVRLAIRKVMYAPAKQGDQPSVEVSKEFMMSPNKLHLEVSLDKELYYHGETVAVNVHIQNNSNKSVKKIKVSIRQFADICLFSTAQYKCTVAEVESEEGCPVGPGFSISKVFPLTPLLSNNRDKWGLALDGKLKDEDTNLASSTVIADASQKENLGIIVQYKVKVKLILGPLVGDLVAELPFTLMHPKPEEEPENAPRPAPAAAPPQDESTPPVDTNLIELDTDGTTCYADQDDDIIFEDFARLRLKGETEA
;
A
#
# COMPACT_ATOMS: atom_id res chain seq x y z
N MET A 1 -15.09 -34.68 -1.73
CA MET A 1 -14.31 -34.06 -0.65
C MET A 1 -14.57 -32.58 -0.76
N GLU A 2 -15.55 -32.11 -0.01
CA GLU A 2 -15.90 -30.69 0.08
C GLU A 2 -14.80 -29.98 0.87
N ASP A 3 -14.15 -29.01 0.24
CA ASP A 3 -13.19 -28.14 0.90
C ASP A 3 -13.98 -27.13 1.74
N SER A 4 -14.14 -27.43 3.03
CA SER A 4 -14.77 -26.52 3.98
C SER A 4 -13.92 -25.25 4.06
N SER A 5 -14.34 -24.21 3.35
CA SER A 5 -13.80 -22.87 3.45
C SER A 5 -14.12 -22.37 4.87
N LYS A 6 -13.26 -22.69 5.85
CA LYS A 6 -13.31 -22.06 7.17
C LYS A 6 -13.16 -20.56 6.93
N ARG A 7 -14.28 -19.83 7.03
CA ARG A 7 -14.26 -18.36 7.04
C ARG A 7 -13.26 -17.94 8.11
N GLN A 8 -12.18 -17.28 7.69
CA GLN A 8 -11.16 -16.79 8.59
C GLN A 8 -11.80 -15.70 9.44
N GLY A 9 -11.78 -15.83 10.77
CA GLY A 9 -12.34 -14.81 11.66
C GLY A 9 -11.77 -13.42 11.36
N THR A 10 -12.59 -12.37 11.52
CA THR A 10 -12.20 -10.99 11.24
C THR A 10 -11.06 -10.59 12.17
N ARG A 11 -9.87 -10.35 11.61
CA ARG A 11 -8.69 -9.92 12.39
C ARG A 11 -8.79 -8.44 12.72
N VAL A 12 -8.52 -8.10 13.97
CA VAL A 12 -8.50 -6.71 14.44
C VAL A 12 -7.21 -6.48 15.20
N PHE A 13 -6.48 -5.46 14.79
CA PHE A 13 -5.24 -5.05 15.43
C PHE A 13 -5.52 -4.13 16.59
N LYS A 14 -4.87 -4.37 17.73
CA LYS A 14 -4.99 -3.51 18.90
C LYS A 14 -3.64 -3.01 19.38
N LYS A 15 -3.64 -1.82 19.97
CA LYS A 15 -2.49 -1.29 20.70
C LYS A 15 -2.94 -0.48 21.91
N SER A 16 -2.39 -0.83 23.07
CA SER A 16 -2.65 -0.11 24.32
C SER A 16 -1.60 0.96 24.57
N SER A 17 -2.02 2.00 25.27
CA SER A 17 -1.13 3.03 25.82
C SER A 17 -0.20 2.42 26.88
N PRO A 18 0.98 3.02 27.14
CA PRO A 18 1.90 2.50 28.15
C PRO A 18 1.32 2.40 29.57
N ASN A 19 0.31 3.21 29.90
CA ASN A 19 -0.41 3.10 31.18
C ASN A 19 -1.63 2.15 31.14
N GLY A 20 -1.94 1.56 29.98
CA GLY A 20 -3.07 0.65 29.78
C GLY A 20 -4.45 1.30 29.80
N LYS A 21 -4.54 2.65 29.86
CA LYS A 21 -5.81 3.36 30.11
C LYS A 21 -6.61 3.69 28.84
N ILE A 22 -5.94 3.71 27.70
CA ILE A 22 -6.57 3.78 26.39
C ILE A 22 -6.02 2.65 25.51
N THR A 23 -6.88 2.03 24.71
CA THR A 23 -6.50 1.00 23.73
C THR A 23 -7.20 1.28 22.41
N VAL A 24 -6.44 1.33 21.32
CA VAL A 24 -6.97 1.59 19.97
C VAL A 24 -7.10 0.25 19.24
N TYR A 25 -8.21 0.07 18.53
CA TYR A 25 -8.53 -1.08 17.68
C TYR A 25 -8.72 -0.61 16.24
N LEU A 26 -8.08 -1.29 15.29
CA LEU A 26 -8.15 -1.04 13.85
C LEU A 26 -8.35 -2.35 13.10
N GLY A 27 -9.20 -2.35 12.07
CA GLY A 27 -9.36 -3.52 11.19
C GLY A 27 -8.18 -3.76 10.27
N LYS A 28 -7.48 -2.69 9.87
CA LYS A 28 -6.38 -2.73 8.89
C LYS A 28 -5.18 -1.91 9.36
N ARG A 29 -3.98 -2.27 8.87
CA ARG A 29 -2.75 -1.47 9.02
C ARG A 29 -2.39 -0.70 7.76
N ASP A 30 -2.88 -1.18 6.62
CA ASP A 30 -2.62 -0.67 5.28
C ASP A 30 -3.96 -0.21 4.69
N PHE A 31 -4.03 1.05 4.28
CA PHE A 31 -5.21 1.70 3.73
C PHE A 31 -4.99 1.93 2.24
N VAL A 32 -5.94 1.46 1.44
CA VAL A 32 -5.83 1.42 -0.01
C VAL A 32 -6.22 2.76 -0.62
N ASP A 33 -5.39 3.25 -1.52
CA ASP A 33 -5.72 4.36 -2.41
C ASP A 33 -6.20 3.83 -3.77
N HIS A 34 -7.45 4.13 -4.11
CA HIS A 34 -8.12 3.77 -5.36
C HIS A 34 -8.05 4.90 -6.40
N ILE A 35 -7.19 5.90 -6.23
CA ILE A 35 -7.02 7.12 -7.05
C ILE A 35 -8.21 8.10 -6.89
N THR A 36 -9.43 7.59 -6.89
CA THR A 36 -10.67 8.35 -6.72
C THR A 36 -10.97 8.65 -5.25
N HIS A 37 -10.68 7.69 -4.37
CA HIS A 37 -10.90 7.76 -2.94
C HIS A 37 -9.89 6.85 -2.23
N VAL A 38 -9.72 7.08 -0.94
CA VAL A 38 -8.86 6.27 -0.06
C VAL A 38 -9.75 5.55 0.93
N ASP A 39 -9.44 4.28 1.21
CA ASP A 39 -10.08 3.53 2.29
C ASP A 39 -10.01 4.35 3.58
N PRO A 40 -11.16 4.64 4.23
CA PRO A 40 -11.16 5.43 5.43
C PRO A 40 -10.49 4.67 6.58
N ILE A 41 -9.90 5.43 7.51
CA ILE A 41 -9.34 4.90 8.74
C ILE A 41 -10.45 4.83 9.78
N ASP A 42 -11.08 3.67 9.87
CA ASP A 42 -12.12 3.39 10.87
C ASP A 42 -11.60 2.50 12.01
N GLY A 43 -12.03 2.83 13.22
CA GLY A 43 -11.63 2.07 14.40
C GLY A 43 -12.40 2.47 15.64
N VAL A 44 -12.01 1.86 16.76
CA VAL A 44 -12.61 2.09 18.07
C VAL A 44 -11.52 2.31 19.12
N VAL A 45 -11.72 3.27 20.02
CA VAL A 45 -10.88 3.47 21.20
C VAL A 45 -11.62 2.97 22.43
N LEU A 46 -11.06 1.97 23.09
CA LEU A 46 -11.48 1.55 24.42
C LEU A 46 -10.83 2.45 25.47
N ILE A 47 -11.66 2.97 26.36
CA ILE A 47 -11.28 3.96 27.35
C ILE A 47 -11.55 3.41 28.76
N ASP A 48 -10.62 3.65 29.69
CA ASP A 48 -10.87 3.46 31.11
C ASP A 48 -11.55 4.70 31.73
N PRO A 49 -12.84 4.62 32.11
CA PRO A 49 -13.60 5.77 32.61
C PRO A 49 -13.06 6.32 33.94
N GLU A 50 -12.43 5.48 34.78
CA GLU A 50 -11.85 5.93 36.06
C GLU A 50 -10.65 6.86 35.83
N TYR A 51 -9.97 6.71 34.70
CA TYR A 51 -8.79 7.49 34.36
C TYR A 51 -9.13 8.87 33.78
N LEU A 52 -10.18 8.99 32.97
CA LEU A 52 -10.45 10.23 32.23
C LEU A 52 -10.90 11.38 33.12
N LYS A 53 -11.77 11.14 34.09
CA LYS A 53 -12.39 12.20 34.92
C LYS A 53 -12.96 13.34 34.05
N VAL A 54 -12.23 14.46 33.91
CA VAL A 54 -12.63 15.66 33.13
C VAL A 54 -11.88 15.76 31.79
N ARG A 55 -10.92 14.87 31.55
CA ARG A 55 -10.05 14.89 30.36
C ARG A 55 -10.73 14.27 29.15
N LYS A 56 -10.28 14.69 27.98
CA LYS A 56 -10.80 14.29 26.68
C LYS A 56 -9.85 13.33 25.98
N VAL A 57 -10.36 12.59 25.00
CA VAL A 57 -9.55 11.75 24.10
C VAL A 57 -9.63 12.30 22.69
N PHE A 58 -8.47 12.51 22.10
CA PHE A 58 -8.32 13.00 20.74
C PHE A 58 -7.66 11.93 19.87
N GLY A 59 -8.11 11.84 18.63
CA GLY A 59 -7.48 11.10 17.55
C GLY A 59 -6.80 12.08 16.60
N HIS A 60 -5.67 11.68 16.05
CA HIS A 60 -4.88 12.51 15.17
C HIS A 60 -4.24 11.63 14.10
N VAL A 61 -4.45 11.97 12.83
CA VAL A 61 -3.79 11.34 11.69
C VAL A 61 -2.82 12.33 11.09
N LEU A 62 -1.54 11.95 11.08
CA LEU A 62 -0.44 12.75 10.58
C LEU A 62 0.23 12.01 9.42
N ALA A 63 0.35 12.67 8.28
CA ALA A 63 1.30 12.29 7.23
C ALA A 63 2.48 13.26 7.29
N ALA A 64 3.70 12.75 7.47
CA ALA A 64 4.89 13.59 7.55
C ALA A 64 6.01 13.04 6.66
N PHE A 65 6.62 13.93 5.89
CA PHE A 65 7.90 13.67 5.23
C PHE A 65 9.02 13.90 6.22
N ARG A 66 9.93 12.93 6.33
CA ARG A 66 11.10 12.99 7.22
C ARG A 66 12.37 12.76 6.43
N TYR A 67 13.40 13.54 6.76
CA TYR A 67 14.73 13.46 6.17
C TYR A 67 15.78 13.80 7.24
N GLY A 68 16.86 13.02 7.33
CA GLY A 68 18.01 13.33 8.20
C GLY A 68 18.09 12.58 9.54
N ARG A 69 19.23 12.75 10.23
CA ARG A 69 19.66 12.02 11.44
C ARG A 69 19.15 12.70 12.72
N GLU A 70 18.26 12.05 13.47
CA GLU A 70 17.67 12.61 14.72
C GLU A 70 18.72 12.97 15.80
N ASP A 71 19.91 12.38 15.74
CA ASP A 71 20.95 12.53 16.77
C ASP A 71 21.80 13.81 16.63
N LEU A 72 21.65 14.56 15.52
CA LEU A 72 22.42 15.77 15.20
C LEU A 72 21.73 17.07 15.63
N ASP A 73 20.95 17.03 16.71
CA ASP A 73 20.06 18.09 17.24
C ASP A 73 20.75 19.42 17.62
N VAL A 74 22.06 19.58 17.36
CA VAL A 74 22.86 20.78 17.67
C VAL A 74 23.45 21.43 16.40
N LEU A 75 23.47 20.76 15.24
CA LEU A 75 24.10 21.27 14.00
C LEU A 75 23.25 21.12 12.71
N GLY A 76 21.98 20.71 12.81
CA GLY A 76 20.93 21.09 11.85
C GLY A 76 20.94 20.44 10.46
N LEU A 77 20.59 19.15 10.38
CA LEU A 77 20.25 18.47 9.10
C LEU A 77 19.02 17.55 9.20
N THR A 78 18.17 17.72 10.22
CA THR A 78 16.87 17.03 10.30
C THR A 78 15.79 17.91 9.71
N PHE A 79 15.09 17.40 8.71
CA PHE A 79 13.96 18.05 8.10
C PHE A 79 12.71 17.19 8.29
N ARG A 80 11.66 17.84 8.79
CA ARG A 80 10.34 17.25 8.88
C ARG A 80 9.33 18.24 8.34
N LYS A 81 8.55 17.81 7.36
CA LYS A 81 7.39 18.56 6.86
C LYS A 81 6.14 17.74 7.10
N ASP A 82 5.21 18.31 7.83
CA ASP A 82 3.89 17.72 7.99
C ASP A 82 3.11 18.00 6.69
N LEU A 83 2.73 16.94 5.98
CA LEU A 83 2.06 17.00 4.68
C LEU A 83 0.53 16.98 4.83
N TYR A 84 0.05 16.30 5.88
CA TYR A 84 -1.36 16.22 6.20
C TYR A 84 -1.54 16.08 7.70
N LEU A 85 -2.54 16.77 8.24
CA LEU A 85 -2.92 16.72 9.64
C LEU A 85 -4.45 16.76 9.75
N ALA A 86 -5.03 15.70 10.30
CA ALA A 86 -6.40 15.68 10.77
C ALA A 86 -6.44 15.39 12.27
N SER A 87 -7.31 16.09 12.99
CA SER A 87 -7.52 15.88 14.43
C SER A 87 -9.02 15.87 14.73
N GLU A 88 -9.45 14.92 15.56
CA GLU A 88 -10.84 14.71 15.94
C GLU A 88 -10.93 14.42 17.44
N GLN A 89 -11.98 14.93 18.11
CA GLN A 89 -12.30 14.57 19.48
C GLN A 89 -13.12 13.27 19.49
N ILE A 90 -12.54 12.19 20.00
CA ILE A 90 -13.18 10.86 20.08
C ILE A 90 -14.06 10.75 21.32
N TYR A 91 -13.61 11.32 22.44
CA TYR A 91 -14.36 11.34 23.69
C TYR A 91 -14.21 12.69 24.41
N PRO A 92 -15.30 13.26 24.97
CA PRO A 92 -16.69 12.83 24.82
C PRO A 92 -17.17 13.00 23.36
N GLN A 93 -18.01 12.08 22.89
CA GLN A 93 -18.58 12.17 21.54
C GLN A 93 -19.47 13.41 21.46
N GLU A 94 -19.17 14.30 20.52
CA GLU A 94 -20.02 15.45 20.24
C GLU A 94 -21.27 14.98 19.51
N THR A 95 -22.44 15.44 19.92
CA THR A 95 -23.76 15.07 19.38
C THR A 95 -23.95 15.38 17.88
N THR A 96 -22.97 16.03 17.25
CA THR A 96 -22.98 16.49 15.86
C THR A 96 -22.41 15.46 14.87
N SER A 97 -21.68 14.43 15.32
CA SER A 97 -21.09 13.42 14.43
C SER A 97 -22.14 12.38 13.97
N LYS A 98 -23.04 12.80 13.07
CA LYS A 98 -24.14 11.99 12.49
C LYS A 98 -23.69 10.95 11.45
N ARG A 99 -22.46 10.43 11.52
CA ARG A 99 -22.02 9.41 10.56
C ARG A 99 -22.52 8.03 11.03
N PRO A 100 -23.09 7.20 10.13
CA PRO A 100 -23.44 5.83 10.47
C PRO A 100 -22.17 5.06 10.83
N LEU A 101 -22.27 4.19 11.83
CA LEU A 101 -21.16 3.33 12.25
C LEU A 101 -20.83 2.32 11.14
N THR A 102 -19.55 1.98 11.03
CA THR A 102 -19.15 0.87 10.17
C THR A 102 -19.53 -0.46 10.83
N ARG A 103 -19.75 -1.51 10.03
CA ARG A 103 -20.04 -2.87 10.55
C ARG A 103 -18.95 -3.35 11.51
N LEU A 104 -17.70 -2.98 11.25
CA LEU A 104 -16.57 -3.27 12.14
C LEU A 104 -16.72 -2.54 13.49
N GLN A 105 -17.04 -1.25 13.48
CA GLN A 105 -17.27 -0.47 14.69
C GLN A 105 -18.43 -1.04 15.52
N GLU A 106 -19.55 -1.38 14.89
CA GLU A 106 -20.71 -1.99 15.58
C GLU A 106 -20.32 -3.29 16.29
N ARG A 107 -19.63 -4.20 15.59
CA ARG A 107 -19.17 -5.47 16.16
C ARG A 107 -18.15 -5.25 17.28
N LEU A 108 -17.23 -4.29 17.12
CA LEU A 108 -16.24 -3.96 18.16
C LEU A 108 -16.88 -3.35 19.40
N ILE A 109 -17.85 -2.44 19.25
CA ILE A 109 -18.57 -1.84 20.37
C ILE A 109 -19.38 -2.92 21.11
N LYS A 110 -20.07 -3.80 20.38
CA LYS A 110 -20.79 -4.95 20.97
C LYS A 110 -19.85 -5.85 21.77
N LYS A 111 -18.63 -6.12 21.26
CA LYS A 111 -17.65 -7.01 21.90
C LYS A 111 -16.86 -6.37 23.05
N LEU A 112 -16.55 -5.07 22.97
CA LEU A 112 -15.71 -4.35 23.94
C LEU A 112 -16.52 -3.65 25.04
N GLY A 113 -17.81 -3.43 24.82
CA GLY A 113 -18.73 -2.83 25.79
C GLY A 113 -18.89 -1.30 25.65
N PRO A 114 -19.55 -0.65 26.61
CA PRO A 114 -20.03 0.73 26.49
C PRO A 114 -18.92 1.79 26.52
N ASN A 115 -17.70 1.44 26.93
CA ASN A 115 -16.56 2.35 26.99
C ASN A 115 -15.73 2.37 25.69
N ALA A 116 -16.29 1.81 24.62
CA ALA A 116 -15.66 1.70 23.32
C ALA A 116 -16.24 2.79 22.40
N PHE A 117 -15.42 3.76 22.01
CA PHE A 117 -15.84 4.93 21.25
C PHE A 117 -15.28 4.88 19.83
N PRO A 118 -16.14 4.91 18.79
CA PRO A 118 -15.72 4.89 17.40
C PRO A 118 -15.07 6.21 16.97
N PHE A 119 -14.17 6.12 16.00
CA PHE A 119 -13.55 7.26 15.30
C PHE A 119 -13.42 6.95 13.82
N PHE A 120 -13.30 7.99 13.00
CA PHE A 120 -13.28 7.83 11.55
C PHE A 120 -12.50 8.97 10.88
N PHE A 121 -11.43 8.64 10.15
CA PHE A 121 -10.67 9.62 9.37
C PHE A 121 -10.69 9.31 7.88
N GLU A 122 -11.05 10.32 7.08
CA GLU A 122 -10.89 10.29 5.62
C GLU A 122 -9.55 10.91 5.24
N LEU A 123 -8.75 10.18 4.47
CA LEU A 123 -7.55 10.72 3.85
C LEU A 123 -7.91 11.34 2.50
N PRO A 124 -7.47 12.58 2.22
CA PRO A 124 -7.62 13.15 0.89
C PRO A 124 -6.89 12.31 -0.18
N PRO A 125 -7.45 12.19 -1.40
CA PRO A 125 -6.82 11.43 -2.49
C PRO A 125 -5.42 11.94 -2.86
N HIS A 126 -5.19 13.24 -2.74
CA HIS A 126 -3.93 13.89 -3.09
C HIS A 126 -2.79 13.68 -2.09
N CYS A 127 -3.05 13.03 -0.94
CA CYS A 127 -1.97 12.75 -0.01
C CYS A 127 -1.02 11.68 -0.58
N PRO A 128 0.30 11.76 -0.35
CA PRO A 128 1.26 10.82 -0.91
C PRO A 128 1.14 9.38 -0.37
N ALA A 129 1.58 8.40 -1.14
CA ALA A 129 1.72 7.04 -0.63
C ALA A 129 2.79 6.95 0.46
N SER A 130 2.71 5.92 1.32
CA SER A 130 3.78 5.61 2.25
C SER A 130 4.98 5.04 1.50
N VAL A 131 6.10 5.77 1.53
CA VAL A 131 7.33 5.39 0.82
C VAL A 131 8.52 5.69 1.73
N THR A 132 9.42 4.73 1.86
CA THR A 132 10.66 4.86 2.63
C THR A 132 11.85 4.53 1.74
N LEU A 133 12.88 5.37 1.76
CA LEU A 133 14.15 5.11 1.10
C LEU A 133 15.11 4.37 2.02
N GLN A 134 15.75 3.35 1.49
CA GLN A 134 16.77 2.62 2.19
C GLN A 134 18.02 3.49 2.39
N PRO A 135 18.48 3.69 3.64
CA PRO A 135 19.64 4.52 3.93
C PRO A 135 20.94 3.89 3.39
N ALA A 136 21.97 4.72 3.22
CA ALA A 136 23.31 4.24 2.89
C ALA A 136 23.93 3.48 4.08
N PRO A 137 24.80 2.48 3.84
CA PRO A 137 25.51 1.79 4.91
C PRO A 137 26.29 2.78 5.79
N GLY A 138 26.01 2.79 7.10
CA GLY A 138 26.63 3.70 8.07
C GLY A 138 25.79 4.95 8.44
N ASP A 139 24.65 5.16 7.77
CA ASP A 139 23.65 6.12 8.20
C ASP A 139 22.72 5.46 9.23
N MET A 140 22.89 5.84 10.49
CA MET A 140 22.12 5.34 11.65
C MET A 140 20.85 6.17 11.90
N GLY A 141 20.58 7.17 11.06
CA GLY A 141 19.41 8.02 11.18
C GLY A 141 18.10 7.30 10.89
N LYS A 142 16.98 7.99 11.14
CA LYS A 142 15.69 7.51 10.62
C LYS A 142 15.71 7.58 9.09
N PRO A 143 15.20 6.53 8.41
CA PRO A 143 15.20 6.50 6.96
C PRO A 143 14.34 7.64 6.40
N CYS A 144 14.76 8.18 5.26
CA CYS A 144 14.03 9.24 4.57
C CYS A 144 12.72 8.67 4.01
N GLY A 145 11.59 9.33 4.24
CA GLY A 145 10.33 8.81 3.77
C GLY A 145 9.10 9.61 4.17
N VAL A 146 7.95 9.17 3.63
CA VAL A 146 6.62 9.61 4.01
C VAL A 146 6.04 8.56 4.95
N ASP A 147 5.88 8.93 6.22
CA ASP A 147 5.27 8.09 7.24
C ASP A 147 3.84 8.57 7.54
N TYR A 148 2.93 7.62 7.73
CA TYR A 148 1.61 7.88 8.30
C TYR A 148 1.51 7.39 9.74
N GLU A 149 0.96 8.23 10.60
CA GLU A 149 0.82 7.99 12.02
C GLU A 149 -0.61 8.29 12.47
N LEU A 150 -1.30 7.26 12.99
CA LEU A 150 -2.50 7.44 13.79
C LEU A 150 -2.09 7.51 15.26
N LYS A 151 -2.48 8.59 15.93
CA LYS A 151 -2.21 8.82 17.34
C LYS A 151 -3.52 9.06 18.09
N ALA A 152 -3.74 8.30 19.15
CA ALA A 152 -4.82 8.56 20.10
C ALA A 152 -4.21 8.98 21.43
N TYR A 153 -4.70 10.05 22.05
CA TYR A 153 -4.14 10.53 23.31
C TYR A 153 -5.18 11.19 24.21
N VAL A 154 -4.87 11.23 25.51
CA VAL A 154 -5.67 11.92 26.51
C VAL A 154 -5.10 13.31 26.74
N GLY A 155 -5.93 14.35 26.67
CA GLY A 155 -5.54 15.74 26.87
C GLY A 155 -6.72 16.63 27.25
N ASP A 156 -6.45 17.89 27.55
CA ASP A 156 -7.48 18.88 27.87
C ASP A 156 -7.99 19.61 26.60
N SER A 157 -7.11 19.80 25.62
CA SER A 157 -7.37 20.43 24.32
C SER A 157 -6.76 19.62 23.18
N VAL A 158 -7.24 19.84 21.95
CA VAL A 158 -6.76 19.21 20.71
C VAL A 158 -5.34 19.65 20.33
N ASP A 159 -4.92 20.82 20.81
CA ASP A 159 -3.58 21.38 20.57
C ASP A 159 -2.56 20.95 21.64
N ASP A 160 -3.00 20.21 22.66
CA ASP A 160 -2.13 19.81 23.75
C ASP A 160 -1.07 18.80 23.27
N LYS A 161 0.16 18.99 23.74
CA LYS A 161 1.29 18.14 23.34
C LYS A 161 1.12 16.78 23.99
N PRO A 162 0.88 15.69 23.23
CA PRO A 162 0.49 14.43 23.84
C PRO A 162 1.62 13.84 24.65
N HIS A 163 1.34 13.45 25.90
CA HIS A 163 2.33 12.82 26.76
C HIS A 163 2.53 11.33 26.36
N LYS A 164 3.78 10.86 26.32
CA LYS A 164 4.08 9.49 25.83
C LYS A 164 3.31 8.40 26.60
N ARG A 165 3.15 8.58 27.91
CA ARG A 165 2.48 7.63 28.83
C ARG A 165 0.99 7.42 28.57
N ASN A 166 0.27 8.44 28.11
CA ASN A 166 -1.19 8.42 27.88
C ASN A 166 -1.54 8.56 26.40
N SER A 167 -0.61 8.19 25.52
CA SER A 167 -0.80 8.21 24.08
C SER A 167 -0.50 6.85 23.46
N VAL A 168 -1.25 6.51 22.43
CA VAL A 168 -1.05 5.36 21.56
C VAL A 168 -0.62 5.87 20.20
N ARG A 169 0.45 5.30 19.64
CA ARG A 169 0.98 5.64 18.33
C ARG A 169 0.98 4.40 17.44
N LEU A 170 0.26 4.44 16.33
CA LEU A 170 0.13 3.37 15.36
C LEU A 170 0.69 3.87 14.03
N ALA A 171 1.70 3.17 13.49
CA ALA A 171 2.26 3.48 12.17
C ALA A 171 1.44 2.73 11.10
N ILE A 172 0.57 3.47 10.43
CA ILE A 172 -0.28 2.94 9.34
C ILE A 172 0.42 3.20 8.00
N ARG A 173 -0.02 2.52 6.93
CA ARG A 173 0.46 2.78 5.57
C ARG A 173 -0.69 3.19 4.66
N LYS A 174 -0.43 4.12 3.75
CA LYS A 174 -1.24 4.39 2.57
C LYS A 174 -0.58 3.69 1.38
N VAL A 175 -1.25 2.70 0.81
CA VAL A 175 -0.72 1.85 -0.27
C VAL A 175 -1.54 2.09 -1.53
N MET A 176 -0.88 2.24 -2.67
CA MET A 176 -1.56 2.44 -3.95
C MET A 176 -1.76 1.12 -4.68
N TYR A 177 -2.98 0.92 -5.15
CA TYR A 177 -3.38 -0.28 -5.87
C TYR A 177 -3.68 0.01 -7.33
N ALA A 178 -3.53 -1.02 -8.16
CA ALA A 178 -3.73 -0.92 -9.58
C ALA A 178 -5.20 -0.58 -9.94
N PRO A 179 -5.43 0.32 -10.91
CA PRO A 179 -6.74 0.43 -11.52
C PRO A 179 -7.12 -0.88 -12.21
N ALA A 180 -8.41 -1.23 -12.21
CA ALA A 180 -8.90 -2.49 -12.78
C ALA A 180 -8.73 -2.58 -14.31
N LYS A 181 -8.54 -1.45 -15.00
CA LYS A 181 -8.33 -1.42 -16.45
C LYS A 181 -6.84 -1.54 -16.74
N GLN A 182 -6.44 -2.62 -17.41
CA GLN A 182 -5.11 -2.71 -18.02
C GLN A 182 -5.03 -1.71 -19.19
N GLY A 183 -3.96 -0.93 -19.22
CA GLY A 183 -3.67 -0.03 -20.33
C GLY A 183 -3.04 -0.75 -21.52
N ASP A 184 -2.68 0.02 -22.54
CA ASP A 184 -2.13 -0.50 -23.79
C ASP A 184 -0.70 -1.03 -23.61
N GLN A 185 -0.29 -1.99 -24.45
CA GLN A 185 1.06 -2.53 -24.38
C GLN A 185 2.10 -1.46 -24.74
N PRO A 186 3.05 -1.15 -23.85
CA PRO A 186 4.07 -0.15 -24.13
C PRO A 186 5.10 -0.71 -25.09
N SER A 187 5.38 0.03 -26.17
CA SER A 187 6.41 -0.30 -27.16
C SER A 187 7.24 0.92 -27.55
N VAL A 188 8.50 0.69 -27.88
CA VAL A 188 9.43 1.72 -28.36
C VAL A 188 10.33 1.13 -29.42
N GLU A 189 10.52 1.87 -30.51
CA GLU A 189 11.50 1.58 -31.53
C GLU A 189 12.61 2.62 -31.49
N VAL A 190 13.86 2.16 -31.43
CA VAL A 190 15.06 3.00 -31.47
C VAL A 190 15.97 2.47 -32.57
N SER A 191 16.49 3.37 -33.41
CA SER A 191 17.47 3.02 -34.42
C SER A 191 18.79 3.76 -34.21
N LYS A 192 19.89 3.13 -34.58
CA LYS A 192 21.24 3.73 -34.53
C LYS A 192 21.90 3.67 -35.90
N GLU A 193 22.35 4.83 -36.35
CA GLU A 193 23.18 4.98 -37.54
C GLU A 193 24.67 4.88 -37.15
N PHE A 194 25.47 4.28 -38.02
CA PHE A 194 26.92 4.18 -37.83
C PHE A 194 27.64 4.87 -38.98
N MET A 195 28.71 5.59 -38.66
CA MET A 195 29.61 6.14 -39.68
C MET A 195 30.12 5.01 -40.59
N MET A 196 30.05 5.23 -41.90
CA MET A 196 30.41 4.26 -42.95
C MET A 196 29.53 3.01 -43.04
N SER A 197 28.34 3.01 -42.42
CA SER A 197 27.30 1.98 -42.64
C SER A 197 26.19 2.54 -43.54
N PRO A 198 25.79 1.87 -44.64
CA PRO A 198 24.71 2.36 -45.49
C PRO A 198 23.33 2.24 -44.82
N ASN A 199 23.21 1.38 -43.80
CA ASN A 199 21.95 1.02 -43.16
C ASN A 199 22.05 1.08 -41.62
N LYS A 200 20.88 1.10 -40.95
CA LYS A 200 20.74 1.28 -39.50
C LYS A 200 20.61 -0.05 -38.75
N LEU A 201 20.91 -0.02 -37.46
CA LEU A 201 20.52 -1.06 -36.51
C LEU A 201 19.21 -0.64 -35.85
N HIS A 202 18.16 -1.44 -35.99
CA HIS A 202 16.87 -1.22 -35.35
C HIS A 202 16.73 -2.11 -34.11
N LEU A 203 16.24 -1.50 -33.03
CA LEU A 203 15.89 -2.14 -31.78
C LEU A 203 14.44 -1.77 -31.47
N GLU A 204 13.57 -2.75 -31.48
CA GLU A 204 12.20 -2.63 -31.01
C GLU A 204 12.07 -3.38 -29.68
N VAL A 205 11.47 -2.73 -28.69
CA VAL A 205 11.20 -3.31 -27.39
C VAL A 205 9.72 -3.13 -27.10
N SER A 206 9.07 -4.18 -26.59
CA SER A 206 7.70 -4.11 -26.10
C SER A 206 7.52 -4.91 -24.81
N LEU A 207 6.53 -4.53 -24.01
CA LEU A 207 6.12 -5.29 -22.81
C LEU A 207 4.74 -5.91 -23.02
N ASP A 208 4.46 -7.02 -22.33
CA ASP A 208 3.17 -7.70 -22.43
C ASP A 208 2.02 -6.93 -21.75
N LYS A 209 2.34 -6.11 -20.75
CA LYS A 209 1.42 -5.24 -20.00
C LYS A 209 2.06 -3.90 -19.67
N GLU A 210 1.23 -2.88 -19.45
CA GLU A 210 1.68 -1.61 -18.87
C GLU A 210 1.79 -1.68 -17.34
N LEU A 211 0.89 -2.45 -16.71
CA LEU A 211 0.79 -2.57 -15.26
C LEU A 211 1.13 -4.00 -14.83
N TYR A 212 2.00 -4.11 -13.83
CA TYR A 212 2.39 -5.36 -13.19
C TYR A 212 2.14 -5.31 -11.69
N TYR A 213 1.88 -6.47 -11.12
CA TYR A 213 1.79 -6.64 -9.69
C TYR A 213 3.15 -7.00 -9.07
N HIS A 214 3.33 -6.65 -7.80
CA HIS A 214 4.49 -7.12 -7.04
C HIS A 214 4.56 -8.65 -7.06
N GLY A 215 5.72 -9.19 -7.43
CA GLY A 215 5.93 -10.63 -7.60
C GLY A 215 5.57 -11.19 -8.97
N GLU A 216 4.91 -10.41 -9.83
CA GLU A 216 4.65 -10.79 -11.22
C GLU A 216 5.91 -10.72 -12.08
N THR A 217 5.99 -11.59 -13.08
CA THR A 217 7.10 -11.60 -14.05
C THR A 217 6.78 -10.69 -15.22
N VAL A 218 7.67 -9.75 -15.50
CA VAL A 218 7.61 -8.83 -16.64
C VAL A 218 8.21 -9.52 -17.86
N ALA A 219 7.44 -9.68 -18.93
CA ALA A 219 7.94 -10.26 -20.17
C ALA A 219 8.38 -9.16 -21.14
N VAL A 220 9.70 -8.98 -21.28
CA VAL A 220 10.30 -7.97 -22.14
C VAL A 220 10.59 -8.58 -23.51
N ASN A 221 9.81 -8.20 -24.52
CA ASN A 221 10.05 -8.59 -25.90
C ASN A 221 11.11 -7.68 -26.51
N VAL A 222 12.18 -8.27 -27.05
CA VAL A 222 13.27 -7.55 -27.72
C VAL A 222 13.39 -8.08 -29.14
N HIS A 223 13.15 -7.21 -30.11
CA HIS A 223 13.36 -7.47 -31.52
C HIS A 223 14.50 -6.60 -32.04
N ILE A 224 15.49 -7.23 -32.67
CA ILE A 224 16.65 -6.56 -33.23
C ILE A 224 16.68 -6.88 -34.71
N GLN A 225 16.73 -5.84 -35.54
CA GLN A 225 16.95 -5.96 -36.97
C GLN A 225 18.26 -5.27 -37.32
N ASN A 226 19.30 -6.07 -37.57
CA ASN A 226 20.63 -5.54 -37.83
C ASN A 226 20.88 -5.41 -39.33
N ASN A 227 20.51 -4.27 -39.91
CA ASN A 227 20.87 -3.97 -41.29
C ASN A 227 22.26 -3.32 -41.40
N SER A 228 22.93 -3.05 -40.27
CA SER A 228 24.21 -2.33 -40.20
C SER A 228 25.42 -3.22 -40.49
N ASN A 229 26.59 -2.59 -40.63
CA ASN A 229 27.88 -3.30 -40.75
C ASN A 229 28.53 -3.68 -39.39
N LYS A 230 27.84 -3.47 -38.27
CA LYS A 230 28.33 -3.80 -36.91
C LYS A 230 27.64 -5.05 -36.38
N SER A 231 28.24 -5.67 -35.36
CA SER A 231 27.67 -6.86 -34.73
C SER A 231 27.32 -6.58 -33.26
N VAL A 232 26.11 -6.99 -32.84
CA VAL A 232 25.68 -6.93 -31.44
C VAL A 232 26.32 -8.10 -30.70
N LYS A 233 27.15 -7.84 -29.68
CA LYS A 233 27.88 -8.89 -28.95
C LYS A 233 27.11 -9.46 -27.78
N LYS A 234 26.35 -8.63 -27.06
CA LYS A 234 25.56 -9.02 -25.89
C LYS A 234 24.30 -8.18 -25.78
N ILE A 235 23.27 -8.75 -25.18
CA ILE A 235 22.01 -8.08 -24.87
C ILE A 235 21.88 -8.03 -23.34
N LYS A 236 21.67 -6.84 -22.79
CA LYS A 236 21.48 -6.62 -21.35
C LYS A 236 20.12 -6.00 -21.11
N VAL A 237 19.26 -6.68 -20.36
CA VAL A 237 17.93 -6.21 -19.97
C VAL A 237 17.92 -5.97 -18.47
N SER A 238 17.48 -4.80 -18.04
CA SER A 238 17.43 -4.43 -16.61
C SER A 238 16.15 -3.68 -16.28
N ILE A 239 15.55 -3.99 -15.13
CA ILE A 239 14.47 -3.20 -14.52
C ILE A 239 15.11 -2.24 -13.53
N ARG A 240 14.78 -0.95 -13.64
CA ARG A 240 15.33 0.11 -12.80
C ARG A 240 14.21 0.86 -12.10
N GLN A 241 14.36 1.02 -10.80
CA GLN A 241 13.56 1.90 -9.96
C GLN A 241 14.25 3.26 -9.89
N PHE A 242 13.48 4.31 -10.14
CA PHE A 242 13.87 5.71 -9.97
C PHE A 242 13.04 6.27 -8.82
N ALA A 243 13.70 6.88 -7.85
CA ALA A 243 13.05 7.55 -6.74
C ALA A 243 13.51 9.00 -6.68
N ASP A 244 12.60 9.91 -7.04
CA ASP A 244 12.85 11.34 -7.08
C ASP A 244 12.28 12.00 -5.83
N ILE A 245 13.15 12.53 -4.97
CA ILE A 245 12.76 13.35 -3.82
C ILE A 245 12.37 14.73 -4.35
N CYS A 246 11.10 15.09 -4.18
CA CYS A 246 10.56 16.35 -4.69
C CYS A 246 10.48 17.46 -3.62
N LEU A 247 10.86 17.17 -2.38
CA LEU A 247 10.92 18.15 -1.30
C LEU A 247 12.34 18.60 -0.99
N PHE A 248 12.52 19.92 -0.93
CA PHE A 248 13.70 20.65 -0.43
C PHE A 248 15.00 20.46 -1.24
N SER A 249 15.42 19.23 -1.50
CA SER A 249 16.55 18.90 -2.36
C SER A 249 16.10 17.89 -3.40
N THR A 250 16.12 18.29 -4.67
CA THR A 250 15.85 17.39 -5.78
C THR A 250 16.99 16.39 -5.91
N ALA A 251 16.83 15.22 -5.30
CA ALA A 251 17.74 14.10 -5.42
C ALA A 251 17.04 12.95 -6.14
N GLN A 252 17.73 12.35 -7.09
CA GLN A 252 17.26 11.17 -7.82
C GLN A 252 18.10 9.97 -7.41
N TYR A 253 17.44 8.95 -6.87
CA TYR A 253 18.03 7.64 -6.63
C TYR A 253 17.67 6.71 -7.77
N LYS A 254 18.64 5.88 -8.17
CA LYS A 254 18.48 4.95 -9.29
C LYS A 254 19.03 3.59 -8.90
N CYS A 255 18.14 2.61 -8.80
CA CYS A 255 18.45 1.27 -8.37
C CYS A 255 18.03 0.27 -9.43
N THR A 256 18.94 -0.59 -9.88
CA THR A 256 18.57 -1.75 -10.72
C THR A 256 17.96 -2.82 -9.82
N VAL A 257 16.70 -3.18 -10.03
CA VAL A 257 15.96 -4.15 -9.20
C VAL A 257 15.90 -5.56 -9.80
N ALA A 258 16.10 -5.70 -11.11
CA ALA A 258 16.27 -6.99 -11.78
C ALA A 258 17.16 -6.80 -13.00
N GLU A 259 17.98 -7.79 -13.33
CA GLU A 259 18.90 -7.72 -14.45
C GLU A 259 19.16 -9.10 -15.03
N VAL A 260 19.16 -9.20 -16.36
CA VAL A 260 19.48 -10.40 -17.12
C VAL A 260 20.39 -10.01 -18.27
N GLU A 261 21.48 -10.75 -18.44
CA GLU A 261 22.38 -10.63 -19.59
C GLU A 261 22.30 -11.90 -20.43
N SER A 262 22.34 -11.75 -21.75
CA SER A 262 22.31 -12.89 -22.67
C SER A 262 23.25 -12.70 -23.86
N GLU A 263 23.96 -13.77 -24.15
CA GLU A 263 24.84 -13.93 -25.32
C GLU A 263 24.26 -14.94 -26.33
N GLU A 264 23.09 -15.51 -26.03
CA GLU A 264 22.43 -16.47 -26.91
C GLU A 264 21.93 -15.79 -28.17
N GLY A 265 22.30 -16.35 -29.34
CA GLY A 265 22.04 -15.72 -30.63
C GLY A 265 22.95 -14.51 -30.92
N CYS A 266 23.94 -14.23 -30.07
CA CYS A 266 25.01 -13.27 -30.34
C CYS A 266 26.30 -13.98 -30.84
N PRO A 267 27.09 -13.33 -31.71
CA PRO A 267 26.88 -11.99 -32.20
C PRO A 267 25.80 -11.90 -33.29
N VAL A 268 24.89 -10.93 -33.18
CA VAL A 268 23.92 -10.64 -34.25
C VAL A 268 24.68 -9.92 -35.36
N GLY A 269 25.05 -10.64 -36.41
CA GLY A 269 25.82 -10.12 -37.53
C GLY A 269 25.01 -9.21 -38.47
N PRO A 270 25.67 -8.53 -39.42
CA PRO A 270 25.01 -7.78 -40.49
C PRO A 270 24.01 -8.63 -41.28
N GLY A 271 22.81 -8.10 -41.50
CA GLY A 271 21.72 -8.73 -42.25
C GLY A 271 20.86 -9.72 -41.45
N PHE A 272 21.20 -10.01 -40.19
CA PHE A 272 20.43 -10.91 -39.34
C PHE A 272 19.47 -10.17 -38.41
N SER A 273 18.37 -10.83 -38.08
CA SER A 273 17.44 -10.39 -37.05
C SER A 273 17.30 -11.43 -35.94
N ILE A 274 17.00 -10.97 -34.74
CA ILE A 274 16.71 -11.82 -33.58
C ILE A 274 15.50 -11.27 -32.85
N SER A 275 14.61 -12.17 -32.42
CA SER A 275 13.50 -11.87 -31.53
C SER A 275 13.64 -12.75 -30.31
N LYS A 276 13.66 -12.16 -29.11
CA LYS A 276 13.76 -12.91 -27.85
C LYS A 276 12.93 -12.23 -26.76
N VAL A 277 12.32 -13.06 -25.91
CA VAL A 277 11.57 -12.61 -24.74
C VAL A 277 12.41 -12.85 -23.50
N PHE A 278 12.53 -11.83 -22.66
CA PHE A 278 13.27 -11.86 -21.40
C PHE A 278 12.30 -11.74 -20.22
N PRO A 279 12.13 -12.80 -19.40
CA PRO A 279 11.35 -12.71 -18.18
C PRO A 279 12.19 -12.09 -17.05
N LEU A 280 11.70 -11.02 -16.41
CA LEU A 280 12.32 -10.43 -15.23
C LEU A 280 11.29 -10.24 -14.11
N THR A 281 11.64 -10.64 -12.89
CA THR A 281 10.76 -10.51 -11.71
C THR A 281 11.38 -9.55 -10.70
N PRO A 282 10.86 -8.31 -10.56
CA PRO A 282 11.40 -7.34 -9.59
C PRO A 282 10.94 -7.71 -8.17
N LEU A 283 11.84 -8.33 -7.39
CA LEU A 283 11.57 -8.75 -6.01
C LEU A 283 12.44 -8.02 -5.00
N LEU A 284 11.86 -7.62 -3.86
CA LEU A 284 12.64 -7.03 -2.76
C LEU A 284 13.68 -8.02 -2.20
N SER A 285 13.36 -9.31 -2.13
CA SER A 285 14.25 -10.36 -1.62
C SER A 285 15.64 -10.34 -2.26
N ASN A 286 15.73 -9.98 -3.53
CA ASN A 286 16.97 -9.99 -4.32
C ASN A 286 17.74 -8.67 -4.25
N ASN A 287 17.22 -7.67 -3.52
CA ASN A 287 17.71 -6.30 -3.54
C ASN A 287 17.85 -5.67 -2.14
N ARG A 288 17.75 -6.47 -1.07
CA ARG A 288 17.77 -5.98 0.33
C ARG A 288 19.08 -5.30 0.72
N ASP A 289 20.16 -5.60 0.01
CA ASP A 289 21.50 -5.03 0.21
C ASP A 289 21.68 -3.66 -0.44
N LYS A 290 20.74 -3.22 -1.30
CA LYS A 290 20.88 -2.00 -2.10
C LYS A 290 20.45 -0.76 -1.32
N TRP A 291 21.26 0.28 -1.38
CA TRP A 291 20.96 1.58 -0.79
C TRP A 291 20.21 2.48 -1.77
N GLY A 292 19.44 3.45 -1.26
CA GLY A 292 18.64 4.35 -2.08
C GLY A 292 17.43 3.69 -2.77
N LEU A 293 17.10 2.46 -2.40
CA LEU A 293 15.93 1.73 -2.88
C LEU A 293 14.67 2.25 -2.17
N ALA A 294 13.62 2.56 -2.93
CA ALA A 294 12.32 2.95 -2.39
C ALA A 294 11.48 1.71 -2.06
N LEU A 295 10.96 1.68 -0.84
CA LEU A 295 10.15 0.62 -0.24
C LEU A 295 8.79 1.19 0.17
N ASP A 296 7.75 0.37 0.17
CA ASP A 296 6.42 0.75 0.67
C ASP A 296 6.30 0.67 2.21
N GLY A 297 7.36 0.23 2.89
CA GLY A 297 7.41 0.01 4.33
C GLY A 297 8.84 0.05 4.85
N LYS A 298 9.07 -0.51 6.04
CA LYS A 298 10.41 -0.57 6.64
C LYS A 298 11.04 -1.91 6.33
N LEU A 299 12.31 -1.91 5.98
CA LEU A 299 13.04 -3.12 5.58
C LEU A 299 12.92 -4.30 6.57
N LYS A 300 12.80 -4.01 7.87
CA LYS A 300 12.65 -5.00 8.95
C LYS A 300 11.27 -5.68 9.02
N ASP A 301 10.25 -5.06 8.42
CA ASP A 301 8.88 -5.54 8.46
C ASP A 301 8.69 -6.60 7.35
N GLU A 302 8.15 -7.77 7.70
CA GLU A 302 8.00 -8.92 6.80
C GLU A 302 7.11 -8.64 5.57
N ASP A 303 6.14 -7.76 5.73
CA ASP A 303 5.15 -7.35 4.72
C ASP A 303 5.58 -6.11 3.90
N THR A 304 6.88 -5.83 3.85
CA THR A 304 7.45 -4.76 3.04
C THR A 304 7.80 -5.26 1.65
N ASN A 305 7.47 -4.47 0.63
CA ASN A 305 7.82 -4.70 -0.77
C ASN A 305 8.55 -3.49 -1.34
N LEU A 306 8.92 -3.58 -2.62
CA LEU A 306 9.35 -2.42 -3.39
C LEU A 306 8.23 -1.38 -3.40
N ALA A 307 8.56 -0.09 -3.38
CA ALA A 307 7.54 0.96 -3.43
C ALA A 307 6.74 0.87 -4.74
N SER A 308 5.42 0.99 -4.66
CA SER A 308 4.56 1.09 -5.84
C SER A 308 4.85 2.37 -6.63
N SER A 309 4.55 2.37 -7.93
CA SER A 309 4.74 3.53 -8.81
C SER A 309 3.82 4.67 -8.41
N THR A 310 4.34 5.90 -8.40
CA THR A 310 3.57 7.08 -8.03
C THR A 310 2.72 7.56 -9.22
N VAL A 311 1.40 7.43 -9.10
CA VAL A 311 0.43 8.01 -10.05
C VAL A 311 0.27 9.49 -9.71
N ILE A 312 0.63 10.36 -10.67
CA ILE A 312 0.54 11.80 -10.51
C ILE A 312 -0.75 12.27 -11.18
N ALA A 313 -1.78 12.56 -10.39
CA ALA A 313 -3.06 13.06 -10.90
C ALA A 313 -2.94 14.51 -11.42
N ASP A 314 -2.16 15.35 -10.73
CA ASP A 314 -1.88 16.74 -11.11
C ASP A 314 -0.39 17.05 -10.99
N ALA A 315 0.21 17.55 -12.06
CA ALA A 315 1.61 17.93 -12.12
C ALA A 315 1.95 19.11 -11.19
N SER A 316 0.97 19.95 -10.82
CA SER A 316 1.16 21.07 -9.89
C SER A 316 1.46 20.59 -8.46
N GLN A 317 1.03 19.37 -8.10
CA GLN A 317 1.16 18.82 -6.76
C GLN A 317 2.41 17.96 -6.55
N LYS A 318 3.30 17.88 -7.55
CA LYS A 318 4.51 17.03 -7.49
C LYS A 318 5.37 17.28 -6.24
N GLU A 319 5.50 18.54 -5.82
CA GLU A 319 6.26 18.91 -4.62
C GLU A 319 5.63 18.44 -3.31
N ASN A 320 4.32 18.17 -3.30
CA ASN A 320 3.60 17.69 -2.13
C ASN A 320 3.60 16.14 -2.02
N LEU A 321 4.08 15.44 -3.05
CA LEU A 321 4.07 13.98 -3.10
C LEU A 321 5.21 13.31 -2.30
N GLY A 322 6.16 14.06 -1.74
CA GLY A 322 7.28 13.43 -1.05
C GLY A 322 8.31 12.89 -2.02
N ILE A 323 8.09 11.63 -2.37
CA ILE A 323 9.00 10.79 -3.15
C ILE A 323 8.19 10.24 -4.32
N ILE A 324 8.64 10.52 -5.53
CA ILE A 324 8.02 10.00 -6.75
C ILE A 324 8.80 8.76 -7.17
N VAL A 325 8.12 7.62 -7.24
CA VAL A 325 8.71 6.34 -7.63
C VAL A 325 8.26 5.98 -9.04
N GLN A 326 9.22 5.66 -9.91
CA GLN A 326 8.99 5.23 -11.29
C GLN A 326 9.80 4.00 -11.62
N TYR A 327 9.24 3.12 -12.46
CA TYR A 327 9.95 1.95 -12.97
C TYR A 327 10.14 2.05 -14.48
N LYS A 328 11.33 1.64 -14.93
CA LYS A 328 11.63 1.53 -16.36
C LYS A 328 12.36 0.23 -16.64
N VAL A 329 11.96 -0.44 -17.71
CA VAL A 329 12.76 -1.46 -18.36
C VAL A 329 13.80 -0.74 -19.23
N LYS A 330 15.06 -1.14 -19.12
CA LYS A 330 16.16 -0.68 -19.96
C LYS A 330 16.77 -1.86 -20.68
N VAL A 331 16.72 -1.83 -22.01
CA VAL A 331 17.40 -2.77 -22.89
C VAL A 331 18.63 -2.09 -23.47
N LYS A 332 19.78 -2.75 -23.35
CA LYS A 332 21.08 -2.25 -23.80
C LYS A 332 21.75 -3.28 -24.70
N LEU A 333 21.98 -2.90 -25.96
CA LEU A 333 22.75 -3.70 -26.93
C LEU A 333 24.22 -3.29 -26.87
N ILE A 334 25.09 -4.25 -26.57
CA ILE A 334 26.52 -4.03 -26.45
C ILE A 334 27.18 -4.30 -27.80
N LEU A 335 27.63 -3.25 -28.47
CA LEU A 335 28.21 -3.28 -29.83
C LEU A 335 29.74 -3.31 -29.83
N GLY A 336 30.36 -3.10 -28.66
CA GLY A 336 31.81 -3.03 -28.47
C GLY A 336 32.30 -1.63 -28.07
N PRO A 337 33.52 -1.52 -27.53
CA PRO A 337 33.99 -0.34 -26.80
C PRO A 337 34.12 0.93 -27.64
N LEU A 338 34.30 0.81 -28.96
CA LEU A 338 34.53 1.96 -29.87
C LEU A 338 33.25 2.46 -30.57
N VAL A 339 32.19 1.65 -30.57
CA VAL A 339 30.98 1.90 -31.38
C VAL A 339 29.88 2.57 -30.55
N GLY A 340 29.97 2.44 -29.22
CA GLY A 340 28.97 2.89 -28.27
C GLY A 340 27.71 2.01 -28.33
N ASP A 341 27.04 1.87 -27.19
CA ASP A 341 25.90 0.97 -27.07
C ASP A 341 24.62 1.60 -27.66
N LEU A 342 23.62 0.76 -27.96
CA LEU A 342 22.26 1.19 -28.28
C LEU A 342 21.36 0.88 -27.09
N VAL A 343 20.54 1.84 -26.67
CA VAL A 343 19.71 1.76 -25.47
C VAL A 343 18.28 2.14 -25.80
N ALA A 344 17.33 1.33 -25.34
CA ALA A 344 15.90 1.64 -25.29
C ALA A 344 15.42 1.57 -23.84
N GLU A 345 14.51 2.47 -23.46
CA GLU A 345 13.89 2.50 -22.14
C GLU A 345 12.36 2.59 -22.28
N LEU A 346 11.64 1.75 -21.53
CA LEU A 346 10.18 1.72 -21.49
C LEU A 346 9.70 1.90 -20.04
N PRO A 347 8.82 2.88 -19.76
CA PRO A 347 8.18 2.97 -18.46
C PRO A 347 7.13 1.88 -18.29
N PHE A 348 6.90 1.46 -17.06
CA PHE A 348 5.76 0.64 -16.67
C PHE A 348 5.36 0.94 -15.23
N THR A 349 4.16 0.49 -14.86
CA THR A 349 3.57 0.72 -13.55
C THR A 349 3.64 -0.56 -12.72
N LEU A 350 4.28 -0.49 -11.55
CA LEU A 350 4.34 -1.57 -10.55
C LEU A 350 3.45 -1.20 -9.34
N MET A 351 2.45 -2.01 -9.02
CA MET A 351 1.49 -1.73 -7.94
C MET A 351 1.05 -2.99 -7.18
N HIS A 352 0.28 -2.82 -6.10
CA HIS A 352 -0.35 -3.93 -5.40
C HIS A 352 -1.65 -4.40 -6.10
N PRO A 353 -1.95 -5.71 -6.07
CA PRO A 353 -3.17 -6.29 -6.66
C PRO A 353 -4.39 -5.99 -5.82
N LYS A 354 -5.47 -5.43 -6.38
CA LYS A 354 -6.65 -4.99 -5.61
C LYS A 354 -7.10 -6.10 -4.64
N PRO A 355 -7.31 -5.82 -3.34
CA PRO A 355 -7.83 -6.82 -2.43
C PRO A 355 -9.20 -7.28 -2.97
N GLU A 356 -9.49 -8.57 -2.88
CA GLU A 356 -10.85 -9.04 -3.14
C GLU A 356 -11.79 -8.27 -2.21
N GLU A 357 -12.75 -7.56 -2.78
CA GLU A 357 -13.81 -6.94 -2.00
C GLU A 357 -14.59 -8.10 -1.37
N GLU A 358 -14.44 -8.30 -0.06
CA GLU A 358 -15.34 -9.20 0.64
C GLU A 358 -16.77 -8.70 0.38
N PRO A 359 -17.72 -9.58 -0.01
CA PRO A 359 -19.10 -9.20 -0.27
C PRO A 359 -19.81 -8.89 1.06
N GLU A 360 -19.39 -7.83 1.74
CA GLU A 360 -19.91 -7.43 3.05
C GLU A 360 -20.74 -6.14 3.02
N ASN A 361 -20.83 -5.47 1.85
CA ASN A 361 -21.56 -4.21 1.68
C ASN A 361 -22.88 -4.33 0.90
N ALA A 362 -23.51 -5.51 0.88
CA ALA A 362 -24.91 -5.57 0.48
C ALA A 362 -25.78 -4.99 1.62
N PRO A 363 -26.57 -3.92 1.39
CA PRO A 363 -27.56 -3.48 2.37
C PRO A 363 -28.50 -4.65 2.66
N ARG A 364 -28.63 -5.03 3.93
CA ARG A 364 -29.65 -5.99 4.35
C ARG A 364 -31.01 -5.47 3.86
N PRO A 365 -31.82 -6.25 3.12
CA PRO A 365 -33.19 -5.83 2.81
C PRO A 365 -33.91 -5.55 4.13
N ALA A 366 -34.48 -4.35 4.27
CA ALA A 366 -35.32 -4.03 5.41
C ALA A 366 -36.42 -5.10 5.53
N PRO A 367 -36.81 -5.53 6.75
CA PRO A 367 -37.96 -6.41 6.91
C PRO A 367 -39.16 -5.71 6.27
N ALA A 368 -39.77 -6.35 5.28
CA ALA A 368 -40.98 -5.84 4.64
C ALA A 368 -42.03 -5.62 5.74
N ALA A 369 -42.51 -4.39 5.85
CA ALA A 369 -43.61 -4.03 6.72
C ALA A 369 -44.82 -4.92 6.37
N ALA A 370 -45.42 -5.52 7.40
CA ALA A 370 -46.63 -6.32 7.27
C ALA A 370 -47.77 -5.50 6.61
N PRO A 371 -48.60 -6.11 5.74
CA PRO A 371 -49.72 -5.40 5.14
C PRO A 371 -50.80 -5.08 6.19
N PRO A 372 -51.61 -4.02 6.00
CA PRO A 372 -52.66 -3.64 6.94
C PRO A 372 -53.77 -4.69 7.01
N GLN A 373 -54.27 -4.95 8.21
CA GLN A 373 -55.48 -5.73 8.48
C GLN A 373 -56.71 -4.87 8.17
N ASP A 374 -57.62 -5.37 7.34
CA ASP A 374 -59.00 -4.88 7.22
C ASP A 374 -59.96 -6.00 7.65
N GLU A 375 -60.93 -5.64 8.50
CA GLU A 375 -61.93 -6.51 9.11
C GLU A 375 -63.10 -6.84 8.15
N SER A 376 -63.46 -8.13 8.02
CA SER A 376 -64.87 -8.58 7.90
C SER A 376 -65.01 -10.13 7.91
N THR A 377 -65.25 -10.70 9.10
CA THR A 377 -66.22 -11.76 9.51
C THR A 377 -66.39 -13.14 8.75
N PRO A 378 -66.89 -14.21 9.45
CA PRO A 378 -66.34 -15.61 9.46
C PRO A 378 -67.36 -16.68 8.92
N PRO A 379 -67.43 -18.01 9.30
CA PRO A 379 -66.64 -18.89 10.21
C PRO A 379 -66.42 -20.40 9.79
N VAL A 380 -65.89 -21.20 10.75
CA VAL A 380 -65.91 -22.69 10.99
C VAL A 380 -65.11 -23.62 10.05
N ASP A 381 -64.45 -24.73 10.43
CA ASP A 381 -64.25 -25.47 11.70
C ASP A 381 -63.09 -26.51 11.54
N THR A 382 -62.69 -27.16 12.65
CA THR A 382 -61.91 -28.43 12.81
C THR A 382 -60.41 -28.39 13.13
N ASN A 383 -60.10 -28.32 14.44
CA ASN A 383 -59.36 -29.30 15.25
C ASN A 383 -58.35 -30.27 14.56
N LEU A 384 -57.07 -30.32 15.00
CA LEU A 384 -56.49 -31.30 15.95
C LEU A 384 -54.93 -31.43 15.86
N ILE A 385 -54.27 -31.49 17.04
CA ILE A 385 -52.97 -32.12 17.43
C ILE A 385 -51.66 -31.29 17.43
N GLU A 386 -51.10 -31.17 18.64
CA GLU A 386 -49.74 -30.75 19.04
C GLU A 386 -48.64 -31.73 18.59
N LEU A 387 -47.45 -31.21 18.30
CA LEU A 387 -46.19 -31.91 18.58
C LEU A 387 -45.03 -30.91 18.70
N ASP A 388 -44.53 -30.77 19.93
CA ASP A 388 -43.25 -30.16 20.25
C ASP A 388 -42.13 -30.79 19.41
N THR A 389 -41.27 -29.96 18.81
CA THR A 389 -39.97 -30.40 18.32
C THR A 389 -38.95 -29.34 18.67
N ASP A 390 -38.18 -29.62 19.72
CA ASP A 390 -36.91 -28.98 20.04
C ASP A 390 -36.04 -28.86 18.79
N GLY A 391 -35.45 -27.67 18.61
CA GLY A 391 -34.25 -27.52 17.78
C GLY A 391 -34.27 -26.34 16.83
N THR A 392 -34.04 -25.12 17.33
CA THR A 392 -33.28 -24.10 16.57
C THR A 392 -32.67 -23.03 17.50
N THR A 393 -31.82 -23.44 18.45
CA THR A 393 -30.83 -22.55 19.09
C THR A 393 -29.49 -22.69 18.36
N CYS A 394 -29.37 -22.22 17.12
CA CYS A 394 -28.08 -22.30 16.41
C CYS A 394 -27.99 -21.47 15.11
N TYR A 395 -28.30 -20.16 15.13
CA TYR A 395 -27.92 -19.28 14.00
C TYR A 395 -27.48 -17.85 14.36
N ALA A 396 -27.32 -17.50 15.65
CA ALA A 396 -26.97 -16.13 16.04
C ALA A 396 -25.49 -15.90 16.46
N ASP A 397 -24.73 -16.95 16.77
CA ASP A 397 -23.40 -16.81 17.39
C ASP A 397 -22.19 -17.04 16.46
N GLN A 398 -22.40 -17.32 15.17
CA GLN A 398 -21.29 -17.63 14.24
C GLN A 398 -20.68 -16.41 13.53
N ASP A 399 -21.23 -15.21 13.74
CA ASP A 399 -20.72 -13.96 13.12
C ASP A 399 -19.76 -13.17 14.04
N ASP A 400 -19.42 -13.66 15.25
CA ASP A 400 -18.67 -12.91 16.28
C ASP A 400 -17.19 -13.35 16.46
N ASP A 401 -16.64 -14.09 15.49
CA ASP A 401 -15.23 -14.51 15.46
C ASP A 401 -14.27 -13.34 15.13
N ILE A 402 -14.21 -12.34 16.02
CA ILE A 402 -13.17 -11.30 16.00
C ILE A 402 -11.93 -11.83 16.71
N ILE A 403 -10.81 -11.87 16.01
CA ILE A 403 -9.51 -12.26 16.55
C ILE A 403 -8.66 -11.01 16.77
N PHE A 404 -8.27 -10.76 18.03
CA PHE A 404 -7.42 -9.61 18.34
C PHE A 404 -5.94 -9.95 18.20
N GLU A 405 -5.22 -9.19 17.37
CA GLU A 405 -3.78 -9.29 17.18
C GLU A 405 -3.09 -8.00 17.65
N ASP A 406 -1.80 -8.06 18.02
CA ASP A 406 -1.04 -6.84 18.29
C ASP A 406 -0.89 -6.02 17.00
N PHE A 407 -0.84 -4.69 17.08
CA PHE A 407 -0.60 -3.85 15.89
C PHE A 407 0.85 -3.94 15.37
N ALA A 408 1.81 -4.39 16.17
CA ALA A 408 3.19 -4.53 15.74
C ALA A 408 3.30 -5.47 14.52
N ARG A 409 4.01 -5.01 13.49
CA ARG A 409 4.35 -5.84 12.33
C ARG A 409 5.34 -6.92 12.73
N LEU A 410 5.17 -8.10 12.13
CA LEU A 410 6.11 -9.19 12.32
C LEU A 410 7.46 -8.77 11.74
N ARG A 411 8.51 -8.97 12.53
CA ARG A 411 9.88 -8.72 12.08
C ARG A 411 10.37 -9.92 11.29
N LEU A 412 11.13 -9.67 10.24
CA LEU A 412 11.83 -10.71 9.51
C LEU A 412 12.76 -11.49 10.46
N LYS A 413 12.63 -12.83 10.44
CA LYS A 413 13.52 -13.73 11.18
C LYS A 413 14.92 -13.65 10.56
N GLY A 414 15.90 -13.15 11.30
CA GLY A 414 17.31 -13.12 10.88
C GLY A 414 18.05 -11.80 11.13
N GLU A 415 17.34 -10.70 11.38
CA GLU A 415 17.95 -9.44 11.83
C GLU A 415 17.91 -9.37 13.36
N THR A 416 18.77 -10.17 13.98
CA THR A 416 19.25 -9.86 15.33
C THR A 416 20.00 -8.53 15.25
N GLU A 417 19.67 -7.60 16.15
CA GLU A 417 20.36 -6.32 16.32
C GLU A 417 21.88 -6.53 16.23
N ALA A 418 22.50 -5.87 15.25
CA ALA A 418 23.94 -5.64 15.20
C ALA A 418 24.19 -4.15 15.42
#